data_AF-A0A946H1T4-F1
#
_entry.id   AF-A0A946H1T4-F1
#
_cell.length_a   1.000
_cell.length_b   1.000
_cell.length_c   1.000
_cell.angle_alpha   90.00
_cell.angle_beta   90.00
_cell.angle_gamma   90.00
#
_symmetry.space_group_name_H-M   'P 1'
#
loop_
_entity.id
_entity.type
_entity.pdbx_description
1 polymer ?
#
loop_
_entity_poly.entity_id
_entity_poly.type
_entity_poly.pdbx_seq_one_letter_code
_entity_poly.pdbx_strand_id
1 'polypeptide(L)'
;MIRRDDGNDWLLFSQVDHAHLAAELAEVWGNDTVPAIPLPHLLIPAIRDHDEGWREWERSPELNPDSGDPRDFTEMPMSVATKLWTESVTAATRGTPALAEAFKRYQDFLAERNEALDGHRAAVLEILIEFRASFRRDEMQRRAMQAELLQDPFDSYFDELIQAGIVRHVGQDFVGDYYVLDLPHLGTSPLGGIWVSRHFCYLAEKARESRSDNIDDVAAIEQFLEEQAELQREWTDDSVRDFAGDELQRLIETGFRYVQFFDRISLWLCCAERTEAVDMKLPGGDSFQLIPRKDGSIAIEPYPLNVAALELTVDTRRMSARQYDCDDLQQAIGSATVEQLRWTLCR
;
A
#
# COMPACT_ATOMS: atom_id res chain seq x y z
N MET A 1 1.13 -7.12 -9.76
CA MET A 1 0.69 -6.05 -10.68
C MET A 1 -0.77 -6.19 -11.06
N ILE A 2 -1.40 -5.08 -11.40
CA ILE A 2 -2.75 -5.01 -11.98
C ILE A 2 -2.57 -4.73 -13.47
N ARG A 3 -3.22 -5.52 -14.32
CA ARG A 3 -3.29 -5.31 -15.77
C ARG A 3 -4.71 -4.84 -16.13
N ARG A 4 -4.84 -3.56 -16.46
CA ARG A 4 -6.09 -2.96 -16.93
C ARG A 4 -6.11 -2.89 -18.46
N ASP A 5 -7.21 -3.33 -19.04
CA ASP A 5 -7.52 -3.15 -20.46
C ASP A 5 -7.79 -1.67 -20.78
N ASP A 6 -7.13 -1.16 -21.82
CA ASP A 6 -7.39 0.15 -22.42
C ASP A 6 -7.42 0.07 -23.96
N GLY A 7 -8.20 -0.90 -24.48
CA GLY A 7 -8.44 -1.09 -25.90
C GLY A 7 -7.26 -1.73 -26.62
N ASN A 8 -6.40 -0.93 -27.24
CA ASN A 8 -5.21 -1.43 -27.94
C ASN A 8 -3.97 -1.50 -27.04
N ASP A 9 -4.10 -1.01 -25.80
CA ASP A 9 -3.03 -0.96 -24.82
C ASP A 9 -3.46 -1.64 -23.50
N TRP A 10 -2.47 -2.00 -22.71
CA TRP A 10 -2.56 -2.31 -21.30
C TRP A 10 -2.08 -1.12 -20.48
N LEU A 11 -2.81 -0.80 -19.41
CA LEU A 11 -2.31 0.02 -18.31
C LEU A 11 -1.90 -0.90 -17.17
N LEU A 12 -0.61 -0.88 -16.83
CA LEU A 12 -0.06 -1.70 -15.77
C LEU A 12 0.13 -0.85 -14.51
N PHE A 13 -0.41 -1.33 -13.38
CA PHE A 13 -0.28 -0.70 -12.07
C PHE A 13 0.49 -1.60 -11.11
N SER A 14 1.24 -0.97 -10.21
CA SER A 14 1.83 -1.67 -9.08
C SER A 14 0.75 -2.01 -8.05
N GLN A 15 0.79 -3.25 -7.54
CA GLN A 15 0.05 -3.68 -6.35
C GLN A 15 0.57 -3.00 -5.07
N VAL A 16 1.70 -2.31 -5.12
CA VAL A 16 2.12 -1.48 -4.00
C VAL A 16 1.50 -0.10 -4.09
N ASP A 17 1.42 0.47 -5.30
CA ASP A 17 0.84 1.79 -5.48
C ASP A 17 -0.67 1.84 -5.22
N HIS A 18 -1.45 0.79 -5.54
CA HIS A 18 -2.86 0.78 -5.14
C HIS A 18 -3.02 0.76 -3.60
N ALA A 19 -2.10 0.15 -2.87
CA ALA A 19 -2.12 0.09 -1.42
C ALA A 19 -1.78 1.46 -0.80
N HIS A 20 -0.91 2.23 -1.47
CA HIS A 20 -0.70 3.63 -1.14
C HIS A 20 -1.98 4.47 -1.34
N LEU A 21 -2.69 4.32 -2.46
CA LEU A 21 -3.97 4.99 -2.67
C LEU A 21 -5.00 4.64 -1.58
N ALA A 22 -5.02 3.36 -1.18
CA ALA A 22 -5.87 2.86 -0.09
C ALA A 22 -5.57 3.60 1.22
N ALA A 23 -4.29 3.83 1.53
CA ALA A 23 -3.86 4.55 2.72
C ALA A 23 -4.14 6.06 2.66
N GLU A 24 -3.90 6.72 1.51
CA GLU A 24 -4.24 8.14 1.32
C GLU A 24 -5.73 8.41 1.54
N LEU A 25 -6.59 7.50 1.06
CA LEU A 25 -8.02 7.56 1.33
C LEU A 25 -8.34 7.33 2.82
N ALA A 26 -7.65 6.42 3.48
CA ALA A 26 -7.84 6.12 4.90
C ALA A 26 -7.45 7.28 5.83
N GLU A 27 -6.41 8.04 5.49
CA GLU A 27 -5.94 9.20 6.26
C GLU A 27 -7.00 10.31 6.42
N VAL A 28 -7.81 10.52 5.38
CA VAL A 28 -8.86 11.54 5.38
C VAL A 28 -10.26 10.97 5.66
N TRP A 29 -10.34 9.70 6.08
CA TRP A 29 -11.59 9.00 6.30
C TRP A 29 -12.24 9.35 7.64
N GLY A 30 -13.55 9.61 7.60
CA GLY A 30 -14.38 9.97 8.76
C GLY A 30 -14.67 11.47 8.83
N ASN A 31 -15.79 11.84 9.44
CA ASN A 31 -16.22 13.21 9.70
C ASN A 31 -17.27 13.24 10.84
N ASP A 32 -17.98 14.35 11.02
CA ASP A 32 -19.00 14.49 12.08
C ASP A 32 -20.14 13.46 12.02
N THR A 33 -20.34 12.83 10.85
CA THR A 33 -21.44 11.88 10.61
C THR A 33 -20.97 10.46 10.30
N VAL A 34 -19.70 10.30 9.88
CA VAL A 34 -19.08 9.00 9.56
C VAL A 34 -17.92 8.77 10.53
N PRO A 35 -17.91 7.66 11.30
CA PRO A 35 -16.81 7.40 12.22
C PRO A 35 -15.45 7.38 11.52
N ALA A 36 -14.44 7.95 12.18
CA ALA A 36 -13.05 7.78 11.78
C ALA A 36 -12.61 6.32 11.94
N ILE A 37 -11.53 5.96 11.24
CA ILE A 37 -10.93 4.63 11.35
C ILE A 37 -10.38 4.38 12.78
N PRO A 38 -10.47 3.16 13.31
CA PRO A 38 -9.92 2.83 14.63
C PRO A 38 -8.39 2.71 14.57
N LEU A 39 -7.71 3.17 15.63
CA LEU A 39 -6.25 3.10 15.77
C LEU A 39 -5.49 3.54 14.49
N PRO A 40 -5.72 4.76 13.97
CA PRO A 40 -5.16 5.20 12.69
C PRO A 40 -3.64 5.02 12.60
N HIS A 41 -2.93 5.25 13.72
CA HIS A 41 -1.48 5.09 13.82
C HIS A 41 -0.96 3.63 13.65
N LEU A 42 -1.83 2.62 13.79
CA LEU A 42 -1.49 1.22 13.51
C LEU A 42 -2.12 0.73 12.20
N LEU A 43 -3.34 1.19 11.91
CA LEU A 43 -4.15 0.66 10.83
C LEU A 43 -3.79 1.28 9.47
N ILE A 44 -3.46 2.58 9.41
CA ILE A 44 -3.02 3.21 8.15
C ILE A 44 -1.73 2.55 7.63
N PRO A 45 -0.68 2.32 8.45
CA PRO A 45 0.48 1.56 8.00
C PRO A 45 0.13 0.15 7.50
N ALA A 46 -0.78 -0.55 8.17
CA ALA A 46 -1.21 -1.89 7.74
C ALA A 46 -1.96 -1.87 6.39
N ILE A 47 -2.86 -0.89 6.18
CA ILE A 47 -3.53 -0.67 4.89
C ILE A 47 -2.51 -0.31 3.81
N ARG A 48 -1.52 0.50 4.14
CA ARG A 48 -0.52 0.96 3.20
C ARG A 48 0.42 -0.14 2.73
N ASP A 49 0.86 -0.97 3.67
CA ASP A 49 1.91 -1.97 3.43
C ASP A 49 1.32 -3.36 3.10
N HIS A 50 -0.01 -3.46 2.93
CA HIS A 50 -0.70 -4.76 2.77
C HIS A 50 -0.29 -5.53 1.51
N ASP A 51 0.28 -4.88 0.50
CA ASP A 51 0.76 -5.52 -0.73
C ASP A 51 2.27 -5.26 -0.98
N GLU A 52 3.02 -4.88 0.04
CA GLU A 52 4.46 -4.57 -0.08
C GLU A 52 5.29 -5.77 -0.61
N GLY A 53 4.83 -7.01 -0.41
CA GLY A 53 5.46 -8.22 -0.94
C GLY A 53 5.45 -8.33 -2.47
N TRP A 54 4.64 -7.54 -3.16
CA TRP A 54 4.66 -7.49 -4.62
C TRP A 54 5.89 -6.77 -5.19
N ARG A 55 6.54 -5.91 -4.40
CA ARG A 55 7.53 -4.97 -4.89
C ARG A 55 8.67 -5.63 -5.67
N GLU A 56 9.22 -6.72 -5.16
CA GLU A 56 10.33 -7.41 -5.82
C GLU A 56 9.86 -8.17 -7.07
N TRP A 57 8.71 -8.84 -6.99
CA TRP A 57 8.14 -9.58 -8.12
C TRP A 57 7.83 -8.67 -9.31
N GLU A 58 7.34 -7.45 -9.05
CA GLU A 58 7.00 -6.48 -10.10
C GLU A 58 8.20 -5.91 -10.86
N ARG A 59 9.44 -6.17 -10.41
CA ARG A 59 10.66 -5.77 -11.14
C ARG A 59 10.92 -6.64 -12.37
N SER A 60 10.39 -7.86 -12.36
CA SER A 60 10.50 -8.83 -13.45
C SER A 60 9.24 -9.69 -13.52
N PRO A 61 8.08 -9.10 -13.86
CA PRO A 61 6.81 -9.80 -13.82
C PRO A 61 6.77 -10.94 -14.85
N GLU A 62 6.06 -12.00 -14.50
CA GLU A 62 5.88 -13.16 -15.38
C GLU A 62 4.81 -12.92 -16.43
N LEU A 63 4.84 -13.72 -17.50
CA LEU A 63 3.76 -13.79 -18.49
C LEU A 63 2.70 -14.80 -18.08
N ASN A 64 1.46 -14.56 -18.48
CA ASN A 64 0.44 -15.60 -18.50
C ASN A 64 0.84 -16.67 -19.55
N PRO A 65 0.98 -17.95 -19.17
CA PRO A 65 1.52 -18.97 -20.07
C PRO A 65 0.58 -19.30 -21.23
N ASP A 66 -0.72 -19.03 -21.07
CA ASP A 66 -1.72 -19.35 -22.09
C ASP A 66 -1.89 -18.20 -23.10
N SER A 67 -1.92 -16.95 -22.63
CA SER A 67 -2.13 -15.79 -23.53
C SER A 67 -0.84 -15.15 -24.04
N GLY A 68 0.25 -15.23 -23.28
CA GLY A 68 1.48 -14.47 -23.52
C GLY A 68 1.35 -12.99 -23.14
N ASP A 69 0.35 -12.63 -22.33
CA ASP A 69 0.18 -11.30 -21.77
C ASP A 69 0.97 -11.12 -20.48
N PRO A 70 1.30 -9.87 -20.07
CA PRO A 70 1.78 -9.60 -18.71
C PRO A 70 0.81 -10.18 -17.68
N ARG A 71 1.29 -10.99 -16.73
CA ARG A 71 0.41 -11.71 -15.82
C ARG A 71 -0.28 -10.76 -14.84
N ASP A 72 -1.60 -10.87 -14.76
CA ASP A 72 -2.40 -10.14 -13.78
C ASP A 72 -2.38 -10.82 -12.40
N PHE A 73 -2.56 -10.06 -11.33
CA PHE A 73 -2.59 -10.62 -9.97
C PHE A 73 -3.66 -11.71 -9.77
N THR A 74 -4.77 -11.65 -10.50
CA THR A 74 -5.84 -12.65 -10.44
C THR A 74 -5.48 -13.98 -11.13
N GLU A 75 -4.47 -13.97 -11.98
CA GLU A 75 -4.02 -15.10 -12.81
C GLU A 75 -2.88 -15.88 -12.15
N MET A 76 -2.42 -15.46 -10.97
CA MET A 76 -1.27 -16.04 -10.30
C MET A 76 -1.54 -17.49 -9.86
N PRO A 77 -0.56 -18.41 -10.01
CA PRO A 77 -0.60 -19.67 -9.29
C PRO A 77 -0.44 -19.40 -7.79
N MET A 78 -1.13 -20.18 -6.97
CA MET A 78 -1.15 -19.95 -5.53
C MET A 78 0.22 -20.15 -4.89
N SER A 79 1.06 -21.01 -5.45
CA SER A 79 2.45 -21.21 -5.01
C SER A 79 3.35 -19.98 -5.11
N VAL A 80 2.98 -19.01 -5.96
CA VAL A 80 3.64 -17.70 -6.05
C VAL A 80 2.88 -16.68 -5.22
N ALA A 81 1.55 -16.60 -5.37
CA ALA A 81 0.74 -15.62 -4.65
C ALA A 81 0.93 -15.70 -3.12
N THR A 82 0.92 -16.90 -2.53
CA THR A 82 1.08 -17.05 -1.08
C THR A 82 2.45 -16.64 -0.55
N LYS A 83 3.50 -16.70 -1.39
CA LYS A 83 4.83 -16.18 -1.03
C LYS A 83 4.82 -14.65 -0.95
N LEU A 84 4.24 -14.00 -1.95
CA LEU A 84 4.08 -12.54 -1.97
C LEU A 84 3.24 -12.09 -0.77
N TRP A 85 2.16 -12.81 -0.46
CA TRP A 85 1.32 -12.52 0.70
C TRP A 85 2.09 -12.68 2.02
N THR A 86 2.92 -13.72 2.18
CA THR A 86 3.78 -13.89 3.37
C THR A 86 4.77 -12.73 3.53
N GLU A 87 5.34 -12.24 2.42
CA GLU A 87 6.23 -11.07 2.43
C GLU A 87 5.48 -9.79 2.82
N SER A 88 4.27 -9.58 2.29
CA SER A 88 3.41 -8.45 2.67
C SER A 88 3.01 -8.50 4.15
N VAL A 89 2.63 -9.67 4.67
CA VAL A 89 2.34 -9.85 6.10
C VAL A 89 3.55 -9.47 6.93
N THR A 90 4.74 -9.93 6.54
CA THR A 90 5.98 -9.59 7.23
C THR A 90 6.26 -8.09 7.18
N ALA A 91 6.04 -7.43 6.05
CA ALA A 91 6.19 -5.99 5.92
C ALA A 91 5.23 -5.23 6.85
N ALA A 92 3.96 -5.65 6.92
CA ALA A 92 2.95 -5.05 7.79
C ALA A 92 3.23 -5.20 9.30
N THR A 93 4.12 -6.13 9.69
CA THR A 93 4.62 -6.19 11.09
C THR A 93 5.61 -5.08 11.42
N ARG A 94 6.10 -4.32 10.45
CA ARG A 94 6.99 -3.17 10.70
C ARG A 94 6.12 -1.98 11.08
N GLY A 95 5.70 -1.92 12.33
CA GLY A 95 5.02 -0.75 12.87
C GLY A 95 5.92 0.49 12.83
N THR A 96 5.29 1.66 12.87
CA THR A 96 5.99 2.93 13.02
C THR A 96 5.93 3.39 14.47
N PRO A 97 7.05 3.22 15.20
CA PRO A 97 7.52 4.27 16.10
C PRO A 97 9.04 4.41 15.98
N ALA A 98 9.49 5.00 14.87
CA ALA A 98 10.90 5.29 14.63
C ALA A 98 11.23 6.80 14.81
N LEU A 99 10.26 7.58 15.28
CA LEU A 99 10.37 9.04 15.39
C LEU A 99 11.56 9.46 16.24
N ALA A 100 11.63 9.00 17.50
CA ALA A 100 12.69 9.40 18.43
C ALA A 100 14.10 9.02 17.94
N GLU A 101 14.26 7.84 17.32
CA GLU A 101 15.55 7.37 16.81
C GLU A 101 15.98 8.15 15.55
N ALA A 102 15.04 8.38 14.64
CA ALA A 102 15.31 9.17 13.44
C ALA A 102 15.68 10.62 13.79
N PHE A 103 14.94 11.22 14.74
CA PHE A 103 15.23 12.56 15.26
C PHE A 103 16.62 12.63 15.88
N LYS A 104 16.98 11.62 16.69
CA LYS A 104 18.30 11.54 17.31
C LYS A 104 19.41 11.40 16.28
N ARG A 105 19.29 10.51 15.30
CA ARG A 105 20.27 10.35 14.21
C ARG A 105 20.44 11.62 13.41
N TYR A 106 19.35 12.29 13.08
CA TYR A 106 19.42 13.53 12.31
C TYR A 106 20.09 14.63 13.13
N GLN A 107 19.78 14.73 14.43
CA GLN A 107 20.44 15.65 15.35
C GLN A 107 21.95 15.38 15.45
N ASP A 108 22.35 14.12 15.59
CA ASP A 108 23.77 13.73 15.66
C ASP A 108 24.50 14.09 14.35
N PHE A 109 23.91 13.79 13.19
CA PHE A 109 24.44 14.15 11.86
C PHE A 109 24.61 15.67 11.69
N LEU A 110 23.64 16.48 12.12
CA LEU A 110 23.71 17.94 12.04
C LEU A 110 24.74 18.51 13.02
N ALA A 111 24.83 17.93 14.23
CA ALA A 111 25.79 18.35 15.25
C ALA A 111 27.25 18.18 14.78
N GLU A 112 27.56 17.09 14.07
CA GLU A 112 28.89 16.88 13.45
C GLU A 112 29.27 17.98 12.45
N ARG A 113 28.27 18.69 11.91
CA ARG A 113 28.43 19.79 10.93
C ARG A 113 28.33 21.18 11.56
N ASN A 114 28.18 21.28 12.90
CA ASN A 114 27.84 22.50 13.63
C ASN A 114 26.52 23.14 13.17
N GLU A 115 25.57 22.32 12.72
CA GLU A 115 24.21 22.72 12.36
C GLU A 115 23.22 22.24 13.45
N ALA A 116 22.00 22.77 13.45
CA ALA A 116 20.96 22.40 14.40
C ALA A 116 19.72 21.86 13.68
N LEU A 117 19.02 20.93 14.32
CA LEU A 117 17.70 20.52 13.85
C LEU A 117 16.71 21.67 14.07
N ASP A 118 16.35 22.32 12.97
CA ASP A 118 15.33 23.38 12.94
C ASP A 118 13.93 22.81 12.63
N GLY A 119 12.91 23.68 12.70
CA GLY A 119 11.53 23.28 12.47
C GLY A 119 11.23 22.76 11.07
N HIS A 120 11.98 23.17 10.04
CA HIS A 120 11.76 22.69 8.67
C HIS A 120 12.34 21.29 8.50
N ARG A 121 13.56 21.05 9.00
CA ARG A 121 14.18 19.72 9.00
C ARG A 121 13.39 18.72 9.83
N ALA A 122 12.88 19.14 10.99
CA ALA A 122 11.99 18.33 11.82
C ALA A 122 10.71 17.95 11.06
N ALA A 123 10.09 18.91 10.37
CA ALA A 123 8.84 18.65 9.65
C ALA A 123 9.04 17.75 8.41
N VAL A 124 10.16 17.88 7.70
CA VAL A 124 10.52 16.96 6.58
C VAL A 124 10.77 15.54 7.10
N LEU A 125 11.41 15.40 8.26
CA LEU A 125 11.64 14.12 8.91
C LEU A 125 10.33 13.50 9.43
N GLU A 126 9.43 14.30 10.00
CA GLU A 126 8.09 13.87 10.42
C GLU A 126 7.28 13.36 9.23
N ILE A 127 7.26 14.12 8.12
CA ILE A 127 6.65 13.65 6.87
C ILE A 127 7.22 12.27 6.51
N LEU A 128 8.53 12.08 6.48
CA LEU A 128 9.11 10.78 6.13
C LEU A 128 8.63 9.60 6.99
N ILE A 129 8.55 9.82 8.29
CA ILE A 129 8.28 8.76 9.27
C ILE A 129 6.79 8.46 9.38
N GLU A 130 5.96 9.49 9.25
CA GLU A 130 4.51 9.33 9.17
C GLU A 130 4.09 8.71 7.84
N PHE A 131 4.88 8.94 6.78
CA PHE A 131 4.44 8.62 5.43
C PHE A 131 4.58 7.14 5.09
N ARG A 132 5.75 6.47 5.29
CA ARG A 132 5.90 5.00 5.02
C ARG A 132 7.27 4.37 5.22
N ALA A 133 7.24 3.03 5.34
CA ALA A 133 8.43 2.18 5.32
C ALA A 133 9.20 2.24 3.99
N SER A 134 8.51 2.47 2.85
CA SER A 134 9.09 2.59 1.51
C SER A 134 8.38 3.67 0.68
N PHE A 135 9.11 4.53 -0.05
CA PHE A 135 8.54 5.67 -0.77
C PHE A 135 9.33 6.06 -2.02
N ARG A 136 8.68 6.79 -2.94
CA ARG A 136 9.35 7.51 -4.04
C ARG A 136 9.67 8.96 -3.66
N ARG A 137 10.75 9.51 -4.24
CA ARG A 137 11.23 10.87 -3.95
C ARG A 137 10.23 11.95 -4.38
N ASP A 138 9.63 11.80 -5.56
CA ASP A 138 8.67 12.74 -6.12
C ASP A 138 7.36 12.80 -5.31
N GLU A 139 6.91 11.66 -4.78
CA GLU A 139 5.73 11.60 -3.92
C GLU A 139 5.95 12.35 -2.61
N MET A 140 7.12 12.17 -2.00
CA MET A 140 7.49 12.93 -0.81
C MET A 140 7.65 14.42 -1.11
N GLN A 141 8.17 14.80 -2.28
CA GLN A 141 8.23 16.20 -2.70
C GLN A 141 6.83 16.82 -2.80
N ARG A 142 5.87 16.11 -3.42
CA ARG A 142 4.48 16.57 -3.51
C ARG A 142 3.86 16.81 -2.14
N ARG A 143 4.07 15.91 -1.17
CA ARG A 143 3.58 16.09 0.21
C ARG A 143 4.23 17.26 0.93
N ALA A 144 5.54 17.38 0.86
CA ALA A 144 6.25 18.48 1.49
C ALA A 144 5.79 19.84 0.94
N MET A 145 5.46 19.90 -0.36
CA MET A 145 4.83 21.08 -0.98
C MET A 145 3.41 21.34 -0.46
N GLN A 146 2.56 20.31 -0.36
CA GLN A 146 1.18 20.42 0.14
C GLN A 146 1.10 20.88 1.60
N ALA A 147 2.09 20.51 2.42
CA ALA A 147 2.16 20.92 3.82
C ALA A 147 2.69 22.35 4.00
N GLU A 148 3.03 23.08 2.93
CA GLU A 148 3.64 24.42 2.95
C GLU A 148 4.97 24.48 3.73
N LEU A 149 5.69 23.36 3.85
CA LEU A 149 6.86 23.21 4.71
C LEU A 149 8.21 23.52 4.02
N LEU A 150 8.22 23.86 2.73
CA LEU A 150 9.44 24.02 1.96
C LEU A 150 9.86 25.50 1.82
N GLN A 151 10.95 25.88 2.49
CA GLN A 151 11.66 27.15 2.26
C GLN A 151 12.94 26.98 1.42
N ASP A 152 13.69 25.88 1.61
CA ASP A 152 14.81 25.47 0.74
C ASP A 152 14.41 24.34 -0.23
N PRO A 153 15.23 23.98 -1.25
CA PRO A 153 14.92 22.90 -2.16
C PRO A 153 14.81 21.57 -1.40
N PHE A 154 13.65 20.92 -1.50
CA PHE A 154 13.35 19.60 -0.96
C PHE A 154 14.51 18.59 -1.15
N ASP A 155 15.17 18.63 -2.31
CA ASP A 155 16.29 17.75 -2.65
C ASP A 155 17.46 17.85 -1.67
N SER A 156 17.72 19.05 -1.12
CA SER A 156 18.80 19.24 -0.14
C SER A 156 18.50 18.48 1.16
N TYR A 157 17.26 18.56 1.65
CA TYR A 157 16.86 17.85 2.86
C TYR A 157 16.82 16.34 2.63
N PHE A 158 16.34 15.90 1.47
CA PHE A 158 16.30 14.48 1.13
C PHE A 158 17.71 13.86 1.07
N ASP A 159 18.67 14.58 0.48
CA ASP A 159 20.05 14.12 0.40
C ASP A 159 20.74 14.13 1.78
N GLU A 160 20.41 15.08 2.67
CA GLU A 160 20.84 15.05 4.07
C GLU A 160 20.33 13.78 4.78
N LEU A 161 19.07 13.39 4.57
CA LEU A 161 18.45 12.24 5.21
C LEU A 161 19.04 10.90 4.72
N ILE A 162 19.49 10.84 3.46
CA ILE A 162 20.28 9.72 2.94
C ILE A 162 21.65 9.68 3.63
N GLN A 163 22.35 10.80 3.71
CA GLN A 163 23.68 10.89 4.33
C GLN A 163 23.64 10.57 5.84
N ALA A 164 22.55 10.95 6.51
CA ALA A 164 22.30 10.63 7.91
C ALA A 164 21.96 9.14 8.15
N GLY A 165 21.83 8.33 7.10
CA GLY A 165 21.47 6.91 7.21
C GLY A 165 20.06 6.68 7.77
N ILE A 166 19.16 7.65 7.55
CA ILE A 166 17.74 7.56 7.91
C ILE A 166 16.94 7.03 6.73
N VAL A 167 17.34 7.43 5.52
CA VAL A 167 16.75 6.99 4.26
C VAL A 167 17.79 6.21 3.47
N ARG A 168 17.39 5.09 2.89
CA ARG A 168 18.25 4.30 2.00
C ARG A 168 17.59 4.12 0.65
N HIS A 169 18.32 4.42 -0.41
CA HIS A 169 17.94 4.01 -1.77
C HIS A 169 18.03 2.48 -1.85
N VAL A 170 16.94 1.85 -2.28
CA VAL A 170 16.89 0.39 -2.39
C VAL A 170 17.09 -0.05 -3.83
N GLY A 171 16.51 0.70 -4.78
CA GLY A 171 16.63 0.40 -6.20
C GLY A 171 15.51 1.07 -6.98
N GLN A 172 15.15 0.44 -8.10
CA GLN A 172 14.04 0.85 -8.95
C GLN A 172 12.91 -0.18 -8.84
N ASP A 173 11.69 0.32 -8.60
CA ASP A 173 10.45 -0.46 -8.61
C ASP A 173 9.80 -0.40 -10.00
N PHE A 174 8.52 -0.77 -10.08
CA PHE A 174 7.77 -0.76 -11.33
C PHE A 174 7.77 0.63 -12.00
N VAL A 175 7.82 1.74 -11.27
CA VAL A 175 7.61 3.09 -11.82
C VAL A 175 8.79 4.04 -11.61
N GLY A 176 9.74 3.75 -10.72
CA GLY A 176 10.96 4.55 -10.59
C GLY A 176 11.83 4.19 -9.38
N ASP A 177 12.73 5.09 -9.00
CA ASP A 177 13.55 4.92 -7.80
C ASP A 177 12.68 4.91 -6.54
N TYR A 178 12.90 3.92 -5.67
CA TYR A 178 12.27 3.84 -4.36
C TYR A 178 13.30 3.75 -3.24
N TYR A 179 12.87 4.25 -2.09
CA TYR A 179 13.65 4.44 -0.89
C TYR A 179 12.94 3.78 0.28
N VAL A 180 13.67 3.46 1.34
CA VAL A 180 13.12 2.96 2.59
C VAL A 180 13.66 3.74 3.77
N LEU A 181 12.92 3.72 4.89
CA LEU A 181 13.48 4.14 6.17
C LEU A 181 14.46 3.07 6.67
N ASP A 182 15.73 3.45 6.83
CA ASP A 182 16.83 2.56 7.25
C ASP A 182 17.09 2.67 8.76
N LEU A 183 16.00 2.58 9.52
CA LEU A 183 16.01 2.68 10.97
C LEU A 183 15.93 1.27 11.57
N PRO A 184 16.95 0.83 12.33
CA PRO A 184 16.87 -0.43 13.06
C PRO A 184 15.72 -0.33 14.04
N HIS A 185 14.81 -1.30 13.99
CA HIS A 185 13.62 -1.35 14.83
C HIS A 185 12.59 -0.26 14.50
N LEU A 186 12.14 -0.17 13.24
CA LEU A 186 10.74 0.18 12.95
C LEU A 186 9.89 -0.73 13.83
N GLY A 187 9.44 -0.21 14.98
CA GLY A 187 8.90 -1.00 16.08
C GLY A 187 7.86 -1.98 15.58
N THR A 188 7.86 -3.22 16.06
CA THR A 188 6.94 -4.20 15.50
C THR A 188 5.48 -3.80 15.77
N SER A 189 4.61 -3.97 14.77
CA SER A 189 3.15 -3.91 14.89
C SER A 189 2.60 -5.31 14.69
N PRO A 190 2.54 -6.14 15.75
CA PRO A 190 1.88 -7.45 15.70
C PRO A 190 0.46 -7.35 15.14
N LEU A 191 -0.29 -6.30 15.51
CA LEU A 191 -1.64 -6.06 14.99
C LEU A 191 -1.68 -5.78 13.49
N GLY A 192 -0.72 -5.01 12.96
CA GLY A 192 -0.60 -4.77 11.51
C GLY A 192 -0.38 -6.08 10.75
N GLY A 193 0.57 -6.90 11.21
CA GLY A 193 0.80 -8.24 10.68
C GLY A 193 -0.44 -9.13 10.76
N ILE A 194 -1.14 -9.16 11.90
CA ILE A 194 -2.37 -9.94 12.08
C ILE A 194 -3.47 -9.49 11.11
N TRP A 195 -3.70 -8.18 10.95
CA TRP A 195 -4.77 -7.67 10.06
C TRP A 195 -4.52 -8.02 8.61
N VAL A 196 -3.28 -7.86 8.12
CA VAL A 196 -2.89 -8.22 6.75
C VAL A 196 -2.87 -9.74 6.57
N SER A 197 -2.44 -10.50 7.58
CA SER A 197 -2.50 -11.97 7.58
C SER A 197 -3.95 -12.46 7.46
N ARG A 198 -4.87 -11.90 8.25
CA ARG A 198 -6.31 -12.20 8.16
C ARG A 198 -6.89 -11.82 6.80
N HIS A 199 -6.44 -10.71 6.21
CA HIS A 199 -6.80 -10.30 4.85
C HIS A 199 -6.46 -11.38 3.82
N PHE A 200 -5.22 -11.84 3.79
CA PHE A 200 -4.80 -12.86 2.84
C PHE A 200 -5.33 -14.26 3.16
N CYS A 201 -5.53 -14.63 4.44
CA CYS A 201 -6.22 -15.88 4.79
C CYS A 201 -7.63 -15.91 4.20
N TYR A 202 -8.37 -14.79 4.26
CA TYR A 202 -9.69 -14.71 3.64
C TYR A 202 -9.64 -14.93 2.12
N LEU A 203 -8.66 -14.33 1.44
CA LEU A 203 -8.47 -14.52 -0.01
C LEU A 203 -8.07 -15.96 -0.34
N ALA A 204 -7.19 -16.56 0.47
CA ALA A 204 -6.76 -17.95 0.34
C ALA A 204 -7.94 -18.92 0.50
N GLU A 205 -8.81 -18.71 1.49
CA GLU A 205 -10.03 -19.50 1.68
C GLU A 205 -10.98 -19.40 0.48
N LYS A 206 -11.15 -18.19 -0.08
CA LYS A 206 -11.94 -17.98 -1.30
C LYS A 206 -11.32 -18.65 -2.52
N ALA A 207 -10.00 -18.57 -2.68
CA ALA A 207 -9.26 -19.23 -3.74
C ALA A 207 -9.37 -20.76 -3.62
N ARG A 208 -9.36 -21.31 -2.40
CA ARG A 208 -9.55 -22.74 -2.15
C ARG A 208 -10.90 -23.24 -2.66
N GLU A 209 -11.97 -22.46 -2.45
CA GLU A 209 -13.31 -22.78 -2.95
C GLU A 209 -13.33 -22.80 -4.49
N SER A 210 -12.71 -21.82 -5.14
CA SER A 210 -12.77 -21.65 -6.60
C SER A 210 -11.77 -22.51 -7.39
N ARG A 211 -10.66 -22.93 -6.77
CA ARG A 211 -9.55 -23.68 -7.39
C ARG A 211 -9.44 -25.12 -6.86
N SER A 212 -10.54 -25.68 -6.38
CA SER A 212 -10.58 -26.99 -5.72
C SER A 212 -10.17 -28.17 -6.61
N ASP A 213 -10.08 -27.97 -7.92
CA ASP A 213 -9.62 -28.93 -8.92
C ASP A 213 -8.10 -28.91 -9.17
N ASN A 214 -7.40 -27.86 -8.75
CA ASN A 214 -5.94 -27.75 -8.86
C ASN A 214 -5.25 -28.15 -7.53
N ILE A 215 -4.71 -29.37 -7.50
CA ILE A 215 -4.08 -29.95 -6.30
C ILE A 215 -2.89 -29.12 -5.81
N ASP A 216 -2.07 -28.58 -6.71
CA ASP A 216 -0.89 -27.79 -6.35
C ASP A 216 -1.28 -26.45 -5.74
N ASP A 217 -2.33 -25.80 -6.27
CA ASP A 217 -2.87 -24.57 -5.72
C ASP A 217 -3.47 -24.80 -4.32
N VAL A 218 -4.25 -25.88 -4.16
CA VAL A 218 -4.83 -26.26 -2.87
C VAL A 218 -3.73 -26.54 -1.83
N ALA A 219 -2.67 -27.28 -2.21
CA ALA A 219 -1.56 -27.57 -1.31
C ALA A 219 -0.83 -26.29 -0.85
N ALA A 220 -0.56 -25.35 -1.76
CA ALA A 220 0.05 -24.07 -1.43
C ALA A 220 -0.83 -23.21 -0.51
N ILE A 221 -2.16 -23.25 -0.71
CA ILE A 221 -3.12 -22.56 0.15
C ILE A 221 -3.12 -23.14 1.56
N GLU A 222 -3.24 -24.47 1.70
CA GLU A 222 -3.29 -25.10 3.02
C GLU A 222 -2.00 -24.85 3.82
N GLN A 223 -0.83 -24.96 3.16
CA GLN A 223 0.45 -24.61 3.78
C GLN A 223 0.46 -23.15 4.27
N PHE A 224 0.04 -22.21 3.43
CA PHE A 224 -0.04 -20.80 3.80
C PHE A 224 -0.96 -20.57 5.00
N LEU A 225 -2.16 -21.17 5.00
CA LEU A 225 -3.12 -21.03 6.10
C LEU A 225 -2.57 -21.58 7.42
N GLU A 226 -1.86 -22.71 7.38
CA GLU A 226 -1.19 -23.30 8.56
C GLU A 226 -0.09 -22.38 9.11
N GLU A 227 0.80 -21.89 8.25
CA GLU A 227 1.88 -20.97 8.63
C GLU A 227 1.33 -19.66 9.22
N GLN A 228 0.30 -19.08 8.59
CA GLN A 228 -0.34 -17.86 9.09
C GLN A 228 -1.07 -18.09 10.43
N ALA A 229 -1.67 -19.26 10.63
CA ALA A 229 -2.30 -19.59 11.92
C ALA A 229 -1.28 -19.77 13.06
N GLU A 230 -0.05 -20.18 12.75
CA GLU A 230 1.07 -20.19 13.71
C GLU A 230 1.53 -18.78 14.06
N LEU A 231 1.82 -17.95 13.06
CA LEU A 231 2.26 -16.57 13.25
C LEU A 231 1.22 -15.73 13.98
N GLN A 232 -0.07 -15.84 13.63
CA GLN A 232 -1.13 -15.13 14.33
C GLN A 232 -1.23 -15.56 15.81
N ARG A 233 -0.97 -16.84 16.14
CA ARG A 233 -0.91 -17.30 17.54
C ARG A 233 0.28 -16.71 18.27
N GLU A 234 1.43 -16.64 17.62
CA GLU A 234 2.65 -16.03 18.18
C GLU A 234 2.46 -14.53 18.42
N TRP A 235 1.92 -13.79 17.46
CA TRP A 235 1.68 -12.34 17.57
C TRP A 235 0.51 -11.97 18.48
N THR A 236 -0.30 -12.94 18.90
CA THR A 236 -1.31 -12.75 19.95
C THR A 236 -0.74 -13.15 21.32
N ASP A 237 0.49 -12.73 21.59
CA ASP A 237 1.20 -12.96 22.86
C ASP A 237 0.62 -12.12 24.01
N ASP A 238 1.23 -12.25 25.19
CA ASP A 238 0.80 -11.56 26.41
C ASP A 238 0.84 -10.03 26.24
N SER A 239 1.74 -9.46 25.43
CA SER A 239 1.84 -8.02 25.25
C SER A 239 0.66 -7.43 24.47
N VAL A 240 0.21 -8.13 23.42
CA VAL A 240 -0.95 -7.72 22.62
C VAL A 240 -2.25 -7.98 23.38
N ARG A 241 -2.29 -9.07 24.17
CA ARG A 241 -3.40 -9.37 25.08
C ARG A 241 -3.54 -8.33 26.18
N ASP A 242 -2.44 -7.89 26.78
CA ASP A 242 -2.44 -6.83 27.79
C ASP A 242 -2.88 -5.48 27.20
N PHE A 243 -2.48 -5.17 25.96
CA PHE A 243 -2.90 -3.96 25.26
C PHE A 243 -4.41 -3.94 24.96
N ALA A 244 -4.94 -5.02 24.38
CA ALA A 244 -6.31 -5.04 23.86
C ALA A 244 -7.35 -5.60 24.84
N GLY A 245 -6.92 -6.35 25.86
CA GLY A 245 -7.80 -6.98 26.85
C GLY A 245 -8.90 -7.85 26.22
N ASP A 246 -10.11 -7.73 26.76
CA ASP A 246 -11.30 -8.47 26.30
C ASP A 246 -11.73 -8.07 24.86
N GLU A 247 -11.27 -6.93 24.35
CA GLU A 247 -11.64 -6.39 23.05
C GLU A 247 -10.78 -6.91 21.89
N LEU A 248 -9.75 -7.71 22.18
CA LEU A 248 -8.76 -8.18 21.21
C LEU A 248 -9.37 -8.81 19.95
N GLN A 249 -10.34 -9.69 20.12
CA GLN A 249 -10.99 -10.36 18.97
C GLN A 249 -11.77 -9.36 18.10
N ARG A 250 -12.48 -8.42 18.72
CA ARG A 250 -13.19 -7.37 17.99
C ARG A 250 -12.23 -6.45 17.28
N LEU A 251 -11.09 -6.13 17.90
CA LEU A 251 -10.05 -5.29 17.32
C LEU A 251 -9.40 -5.94 16.09
N ILE A 252 -9.06 -7.23 16.19
CA ILE A 252 -8.52 -8.01 15.06
C ILE A 252 -9.52 -8.03 13.91
N GLU A 253 -10.78 -8.38 14.18
CA GLU A 253 -11.81 -8.42 13.14
C GLU A 253 -12.01 -7.04 12.50
N THR A 254 -12.11 -5.99 13.33
CA THR A 254 -12.37 -4.63 12.83
C THR A 254 -11.23 -4.15 11.92
N GLY A 255 -9.97 -4.26 12.34
CA GLY A 255 -8.85 -3.80 11.52
C GLY A 255 -8.69 -4.59 10.22
N PHE A 256 -8.85 -5.91 10.26
CA PHE A 256 -8.89 -6.76 9.06
C PHE A 256 -9.97 -6.30 8.06
N ARG A 257 -11.18 -5.95 8.55
CA ARG A 257 -12.25 -5.45 7.68
C ARG A 257 -11.93 -4.09 7.08
N TYR A 258 -11.21 -3.22 7.78
CA TYR A 258 -10.77 -1.95 7.21
C TYR A 258 -9.67 -2.14 6.15
N VAL A 259 -8.72 -3.07 6.35
CA VAL A 259 -7.76 -3.45 5.29
C VAL A 259 -8.49 -3.90 4.03
N GLN A 260 -9.42 -4.86 4.15
CA GLN A 260 -10.26 -5.30 3.02
C GLN A 260 -11.06 -4.16 2.38
N PHE A 261 -11.57 -3.25 3.20
CA PHE A 261 -12.43 -2.18 2.74
C PHE A 261 -11.67 -1.20 1.85
N PHE A 262 -10.48 -0.74 2.28
CA PHE A 262 -9.69 0.20 1.50
C PHE A 262 -9.02 -0.46 0.29
N ASP A 263 -8.54 -1.70 0.42
CA ASP A 263 -8.07 -2.55 -0.70
C ASP A 263 -9.13 -2.62 -1.83
N ARG A 264 -10.39 -2.88 -1.45
CA ARG A 264 -11.48 -2.96 -2.42
C ARG A 264 -11.73 -1.65 -3.17
N ILE A 265 -11.54 -0.50 -2.52
CA ILE A 265 -11.73 0.80 -3.17
C ILE A 265 -10.56 1.10 -4.11
N SER A 266 -9.32 0.85 -3.68
CA SER A 266 -8.14 1.06 -4.53
C SER A 266 -8.15 0.15 -5.76
N LEU A 267 -8.49 -1.13 -5.62
CA LEU A 267 -8.70 -2.05 -6.74
C LEU A 267 -9.86 -1.60 -7.63
N TRP A 268 -10.94 -1.06 -7.05
CA TRP A 268 -12.03 -0.49 -7.84
C TRP A 268 -11.52 0.67 -8.70
N LEU A 269 -10.66 1.55 -8.20
CA LEU A 269 -10.07 2.62 -9.01
C LEU A 269 -9.12 2.08 -10.10
N CYS A 270 -8.27 1.10 -9.78
CA CYS A 270 -7.16 0.70 -10.64
C CYS A 270 -7.55 -0.32 -11.72
N CYS A 271 -8.43 -1.29 -11.42
CA CYS A 271 -8.63 -2.45 -12.31
C CYS A 271 -9.42 -2.16 -13.59
N ALA A 272 -10.19 -1.07 -13.66
CA ALA A 272 -10.96 -0.73 -14.86
C ALA A 272 -11.37 0.74 -14.89
N GLU A 273 -11.70 1.26 -16.07
CA GLU A 273 -12.44 2.50 -16.18
C GLU A 273 -13.84 2.33 -15.59
N ARG A 274 -14.30 3.31 -14.81
CA ARG A 274 -15.58 3.23 -14.11
C ARG A 274 -16.58 4.20 -14.71
N THR A 275 -17.70 3.66 -15.18
CA THR A 275 -18.80 4.43 -15.78
C THR A 275 -20.12 4.28 -15.02
N GLU A 276 -20.20 3.32 -14.11
CA GLU A 276 -21.41 2.98 -13.36
C GLU A 276 -21.19 3.14 -11.86
N ALA A 277 -22.26 3.53 -11.15
CA ALA A 277 -22.23 3.61 -9.70
C ALA A 277 -22.10 2.22 -9.08
N VAL A 278 -21.39 2.13 -7.95
CA VAL A 278 -21.23 0.88 -7.21
C VAL A 278 -21.55 1.06 -5.73
N ASP A 279 -22.29 0.10 -5.17
CA ASP A 279 -22.54 0.04 -3.73
C ASP A 279 -21.33 -0.56 -2.99
N MET A 280 -20.84 0.20 -2.01
CA MET A 280 -19.78 -0.16 -1.09
C MET A 280 -20.34 -0.35 0.31
N LYS A 281 -19.86 -1.37 1.03
CA LYS A 281 -20.25 -1.64 2.42
C LYS A 281 -19.12 -1.25 3.35
N LEU A 282 -19.45 -0.49 4.38
CA LEU A 282 -18.54 -0.14 5.46
C LEU A 282 -18.35 -1.31 6.43
N PRO A 283 -17.17 -1.41 7.08
CA PRO A 283 -17.03 -2.18 8.31
C PRO A 283 -18.03 -1.66 9.36
N GLY A 284 -19.08 -2.43 9.65
CA GLY A 284 -20.20 -2.02 10.52
C GLY A 284 -21.58 -2.10 9.87
N GLY A 285 -21.65 -2.20 8.54
CA GLY A 285 -22.87 -2.56 7.80
C GLY A 285 -23.55 -1.42 7.05
N ASP A 286 -23.19 -0.17 7.30
CA ASP A 286 -23.65 0.98 6.50
C ASP A 286 -23.15 0.88 5.06
N SER A 287 -23.88 1.49 4.13
CA SER A 287 -23.53 1.50 2.70
C SER A 287 -23.32 2.90 2.17
N PHE A 288 -22.40 3.03 1.22
CA PHE A 288 -22.24 4.24 0.40
C PHE A 288 -22.04 3.86 -1.05
N GLN A 289 -22.17 4.83 -1.94
CA GLN A 289 -21.95 4.68 -3.37
C GLN A 289 -20.72 5.44 -3.82
N LEU A 290 -19.95 4.82 -4.72
CA LEU A 290 -19.01 5.54 -5.57
C LEU A 290 -19.68 5.76 -6.92
N ILE A 291 -19.80 7.01 -7.34
CA ILE A 291 -20.56 7.41 -8.53
C ILE A 291 -19.63 8.16 -9.50
N PRO A 292 -19.12 7.50 -10.56
CA PRO A 292 -18.34 8.18 -11.59
C PRO A 292 -19.16 9.27 -12.29
N ARG A 293 -18.55 10.45 -12.47
CA ARG A 293 -19.14 11.59 -13.18
C ARG A 293 -18.49 11.78 -14.55
N LYS A 294 -19.19 12.48 -15.45
CA LYS A 294 -18.73 12.76 -16.82
C LYS A 294 -17.48 13.65 -16.90
N ASP A 295 -17.19 14.40 -15.84
CA ASP A 295 -16.01 15.26 -15.73
C ASP A 295 -14.78 14.52 -15.18
N GLY A 296 -14.88 13.21 -14.95
CA GLY A 296 -13.80 12.38 -14.42
C GLY A 296 -13.72 12.34 -12.89
N SER A 297 -14.54 13.14 -12.18
CA SER A 297 -14.63 13.05 -10.72
C SER A 297 -15.49 11.86 -10.27
N ILE A 298 -15.33 11.43 -9.03
CA ILE A 298 -16.11 10.36 -8.42
C ILE A 298 -16.82 10.94 -7.19
N ALA A 299 -18.15 10.91 -7.20
CA ALA A 299 -18.95 11.30 -6.04
C ALA A 299 -18.97 10.15 -5.02
N ILE A 300 -18.94 10.48 -3.73
CA ILE A 300 -19.16 9.53 -2.65
C ILE A 300 -20.43 9.90 -1.89
N GLU A 301 -21.40 8.98 -1.83
CA GLU A 301 -22.71 9.22 -1.18
C GLU A 301 -23.11 8.10 -0.21
N PRO A 302 -23.30 8.35 1.10
CA PRO A 302 -22.99 9.60 1.82
C PRO A 302 -21.49 9.90 1.85
N TYR A 303 -21.13 11.18 1.89
CA TYR A 303 -19.74 11.62 1.80
C TYR A 303 -18.97 11.40 3.12
N PRO A 304 -17.91 10.57 3.14
CA PRO A 304 -17.28 10.13 4.39
C PRO A 304 -16.01 10.88 4.76
N LEU A 305 -15.46 11.72 3.87
CA LEU A 305 -14.14 12.31 4.07
C LEU A 305 -14.19 13.59 4.92
N ASN A 306 -13.12 13.87 5.65
CA ASN A 306 -12.94 15.12 6.43
C ASN A 306 -12.44 16.31 5.58
N VAL A 307 -12.09 16.08 4.31
CA VAL A 307 -11.71 17.10 3.32
C VAL A 307 -12.84 17.34 2.32
N ALA A 308 -12.90 18.51 1.69
CA ALA A 308 -13.95 18.84 0.72
C ALA A 308 -13.85 18.01 -0.58
N ALA A 309 -12.62 17.66 -0.98
CA ALA A 309 -12.31 16.75 -2.06
C ALA A 309 -10.92 16.14 -1.80
N LEU A 310 -10.71 14.91 -2.29
CA LEU A 310 -9.42 14.22 -2.26
C LEU A 310 -8.97 13.96 -3.70
N GLU A 311 -7.77 14.42 -4.06
CA GLU A 311 -7.13 14.06 -5.33
C GLU A 311 -6.20 12.87 -5.08
N LEU A 312 -6.43 11.78 -5.80
CA LEU A 312 -5.61 10.58 -5.79
C LEU A 312 -4.89 10.46 -7.13
N THR A 313 -3.59 10.14 -7.10
CA THR A 313 -2.79 9.98 -8.31
C THR A 313 -1.97 8.71 -8.26
N VAL A 314 -1.89 7.99 -9.37
CA VAL A 314 -1.04 6.80 -9.49
C VAL A 314 -0.31 6.79 -10.82
N ASP A 315 0.94 6.36 -10.78
CA ASP A 315 1.75 6.18 -11.96
C ASP A 315 1.49 4.79 -12.55
N THR A 316 1.34 4.74 -13.86
CA THR A 316 1.05 3.52 -14.62
C THR A 316 1.99 3.40 -15.80
N ARG A 317 2.27 2.18 -16.24
CA ARG A 317 2.97 1.96 -17.51
C ARG A 317 1.98 1.60 -18.60
N ARG A 318 1.98 2.38 -19.67
CA ARG A 318 1.21 2.08 -20.88
C ARG A 318 2.03 1.20 -21.83
N MET A 319 1.46 0.07 -22.20
CA MET A 319 2.10 -0.92 -23.07
C MET A 319 1.12 -1.42 -24.12
N SER A 320 1.58 -1.74 -25.33
CA SER A 320 0.67 -2.26 -26.36
C SER A 320 0.09 -3.63 -25.97
N ALA A 321 -1.19 -3.85 -26.24
CA ALA A 321 -1.84 -5.13 -26.03
C ALA A 321 -1.47 -6.12 -27.14
N ARG A 322 -0.36 -6.83 -26.94
CA ARG A 322 0.17 -7.86 -27.85
C ARG A 322 0.81 -8.99 -27.03
N GLN A 323 1.14 -10.08 -27.71
CA GLN A 323 1.93 -11.14 -27.11
C GLN A 323 3.39 -10.69 -26.91
N TYR A 324 3.96 -11.12 -25.79
CA TYR A 324 5.34 -10.90 -25.39
C TYR A 324 6.05 -12.24 -25.16
N ASP A 325 7.37 -12.24 -25.27
CA ASP A 325 8.22 -13.19 -24.57
C ASP A 325 8.87 -12.52 -23.34
N CYS A 326 9.61 -13.26 -22.53
CA CYS A 326 10.13 -12.74 -21.26
C CYS A 326 11.10 -11.55 -21.45
N ASP A 327 12.00 -11.63 -22.44
CA ASP A 327 12.99 -10.57 -22.68
C ASP A 327 12.32 -9.32 -23.26
N ASP A 328 11.37 -9.53 -24.18
CA ASP A 328 10.56 -8.47 -24.77
C ASP A 328 9.65 -7.80 -23.73
N LEU A 329 9.03 -8.55 -22.81
CA LEU A 329 8.24 -7.98 -21.71
C LEU A 329 9.10 -7.05 -20.85
N GLN A 330 10.27 -7.52 -20.42
CA GLN A 330 11.16 -6.74 -19.56
C GLN A 330 11.63 -5.45 -20.26
N GLN A 331 11.99 -5.55 -21.53
CA GLN A 331 12.37 -4.39 -22.34
C GLN A 331 11.21 -3.42 -22.55
N ALA A 332 10.02 -3.94 -22.84
CA ALA A 332 8.83 -3.14 -23.07
C ALA A 332 8.39 -2.42 -21.78
N ILE A 333 8.44 -3.06 -20.61
CA ILE A 333 8.21 -2.41 -19.32
C ILE A 333 9.23 -1.30 -19.08
N GLY A 334 10.53 -1.60 -19.23
CA GLY A 334 11.61 -0.63 -18.97
C GLY A 334 11.59 0.59 -19.89
N SER A 335 11.03 0.46 -21.10
CA SER A 335 10.89 1.55 -22.08
C SER A 335 9.48 2.14 -22.19
N ALA A 336 8.49 1.57 -21.49
CA ALA A 336 7.11 2.02 -21.51
C ALA A 336 7.00 3.47 -21.01
N THR A 337 6.07 4.20 -21.60
CA THR A 337 5.74 5.54 -21.12
C THR A 337 5.04 5.43 -19.77
N VAL A 338 5.55 6.18 -18.79
CA VAL A 338 4.86 6.36 -17.51
C VAL A 338 3.78 7.41 -17.70
N GLU A 339 2.53 7.03 -17.44
CA GLU A 339 1.36 7.90 -17.47
C GLU A 339 0.79 7.99 -16.06
N GLN A 340 0.49 9.20 -15.60
CA GLN A 340 -0.14 9.41 -14.31
C GLN A 340 -1.66 9.47 -14.48
N LEU A 341 -2.37 8.54 -13.83
CA LEU A 341 -3.81 8.62 -13.67
C LEU A 341 -4.17 9.43 -12.44
N ARG A 342 -5.33 10.09 -12.50
CA ARG A 342 -5.83 10.97 -11.46
C ARG A 342 -7.32 10.75 -11.25
N TRP A 343 -7.73 10.72 -9.98
CA TRP A 343 -9.13 10.74 -9.58
C TRP A 343 -9.38 11.85 -8.57
N THR A 344 -10.53 12.50 -8.66
CA THR A 344 -10.99 13.45 -7.65
C THR A 344 -12.23 12.89 -6.98
N LEU A 345 -12.09 12.49 -5.71
CA LEU A 345 -13.18 12.03 -4.86
C LEU A 345 -13.82 13.24 -4.17
N CYS A 346 -15.13 13.43 -4.35
CA CYS A 346 -15.84 14.61 -3.86
C CYS A 346 -17.30 14.30 -3.50
N ARG A 347 -18.04 15.31 -3.02
CA ARG A 347 -19.48 15.22 -2.79
C ARG A 347 -20.25 15.14 -4.10
#